data_AF-A0A535UJV1-F1
#
_entry.id   AF-A0A535UJV1-F1
#
_cell.length_a   1.000
_cell.length_b   1.000
_cell.length_c   1.000
_cell.angle_alpha   90.00
_cell.angle_beta   90.00
_cell.angle_gamma   90.00
#
_symmetry.space_group_name_H-M   'P 1'
#
loop_
_entity.id
_entity.type
_entity.pdbx_description
1 polymer ?
#
loop_
_entity_poly.entity_id
_entity_poly.type
_entity_poly.pdbx_seq_one_letter_code
_entity_poly.pdbx_strand_id
1 'polypeptide(L)'
;MTTSVAARAPVDASRRLELPRGIASLGVLAGYAGIALLLFRQTWGDPSHRIIGGHGDAEASMWYLAWAPWALLHGQDPLVTHQMGGPAGVNLMWHTPQTLTALLTWPVTATAGPVVAYNVMMTLAPAVSAWCAYLVIRRHVPGHLPAVLGGLLYGLSPY
;
A
#
# COMPACT_ATOMS: atom_id res chain seq x y z
N MET A 1 -28.34 67.30 -3.19
CA MET A 1 -27.24 66.54 -3.83
C MET A 1 -26.47 65.82 -2.73
N THR A 2 -26.78 64.56 -2.48
CA THR A 2 -26.07 63.70 -1.51
C THR A 2 -25.43 62.56 -2.28
N THR A 3 -24.10 62.59 -2.40
CA THR A 3 -23.30 61.53 -3.02
C THR A 3 -23.21 60.34 -2.06
N SER A 4 -23.93 59.26 -2.37
CA SER A 4 -23.81 57.97 -1.71
C SER A 4 -22.48 57.32 -2.08
N VAL A 5 -21.58 57.18 -1.11
CA VAL A 5 -20.33 56.43 -1.26
C VAL A 5 -20.66 54.94 -1.19
N ALA A 6 -20.59 54.26 -2.33
CA ALA A 6 -20.75 52.82 -2.41
C ALA A 6 -19.61 52.13 -1.63
N ALA A 7 -19.97 51.43 -0.56
CA ALA A 7 -19.06 50.59 0.20
C ALA A 7 -18.52 49.46 -0.69
N ARG A 8 -17.19 49.39 -0.87
CA ARG A 8 -16.53 48.26 -1.51
C ARG A 8 -16.78 47.01 -0.69
N ALA A 9 -17.38 45.98 -1.31
CA ALA A 9 -17.50 44.66 -0.72
C ALA A 9 -16.09 44.13 -0.34
N PRO A 10 -15.94 43.47 0.83
CA PRO A 10 -14.66 42.90 1.23
C PRO A 10 -14.23 41.84 0.20
N VAL A 11 -13.00 41.97 -0.30
CA VAL A 11 -12.36 40.96 -1.13
C VAL A 11 -12.22 39.71 -0.27
N ASP A 12 -12.96 38.66 -0.61
CA ASP A 12 -12.97 37.39 0.10
C ASP A 12 -11.59 36.72 0.00
N ALA A 13 -10.75 36.93 1.01
CA ALA A 13 -9.41 36.38 1.13
C ALA A 13 -9.40 34.86 1.44
N SER A 14 -10.57 34.21 1.46
CA SER A 14 -10.73 32.82 1.86
C SER A 14 -10.75 31.81 0.71
N ARG A 15 -10.29 32.19 -0.49
CA ARG A 15 -9.92 31.22 -1.54
C ARG A 15 -8.67 30.44 -1.12
N ARG A 16 -8.82 29.59 -0.10
CA ARG A 16 -7.98 28.40 0.06
C ARG A 16 -8.07 27.70 -1.28
N LEU A 17 -6.92 27.47 -1.93
CA LEU A 17 -6.85 26.61 -3.11
C LEU A 17 -7.46 25.27 -2.71
N GLU A 18 -8.75 25.08 -3.01
CA GLU A 18 -9.43 23.81 -2.80
C GLU A 18 -8.87 22.85 -3.84
N LEU A 19 -7.76 22.22 -3.48
CA LEU A 19 -7.17 21.15 -4.28
C LEU A 19 -8.28 20.13 -4.55
N PRO A 20 -8.44 19.68 -5.81
CA PRO A 20 -9.42 18.66 -6.16
C PRO A 20 -9.34 17.50 -5.17
N ARG A 21 -10.49 17.03 -4.69
CA ARG A 21 -10.60 15.98 -3.64
C ARG A 21 -9.72 14.76 -3.91
N GLY A 22 -9.47 14.43 -5.18
CA GLY A 22 -8.57 13.36 -5.62
C GLY A 22 -7.09 13.66 -5.40
N ILE A 23 -6.62 14.86 -5.73
CA ILE A 23 -5.21 15.28 -5.58
C ILE A 23 -4.81 15.28 -4.10
N ALA A 24 -5.67 15.82 -3.23
CA ALA A 24 -5.45 15.78 -1.78
C ALA A 24 -5.39 14.33 -1.26
N SER A 25 -6.21 13.43 -1.80
CA SER A 25 -6.23 12.01 -1.41
C SER A 25 -4.96 11.27 -1.82
N LEU A 26 -4.43 11.55 -3.01
CA LEU A 26 -3.18 10.96 -3.50
C LEU A 26 -1.98 11.53 -2.74
N GLY A 27 -2.01 12.82 -2.39
CA GLY A 27 -0.98 13.42 -1.54
C GLY A 27 -0.90 12.76 -0.16
N VAL A 28 -2.04 12.41 0.43
CA VAL A 28 -2.08 11.67 1.70
C VAL A 28 -1.51 10.25 1.56
N LEU A 29 -1.89 9.52 0.51
CA LEU A 29 -1.33 8.19 0.22
C LEU A 29 0.20 8.26 0.03
N ALA A 30 0.68 9.23 -0.75
CA ALA A 30 2.11 9.45 -0.95
C ALA A 30 2.83 9.79 0.36
N GLY A 31 2.20 10.59 1.23
CA GLY A 31 2.70 10.87 2.58
C GLY A 31 2.86 9.60 3.41
N TYR A 32 1.84 8.75 3.47
CA TYR A 32 1.93 7.47 4.18
C TYR A 32 2.97 6.52 3.58
N ALA A 33 3.06 6.44 2.26
CA ALA A 33 4.09 5.65 1.58
C ALA A 33 5.50 6.17 1.90
N GLY A 34 5.69 7.49 1.94
CA GLY A 34 6.95 8.11 2.37
C GLY A 34 7.33 7.74 3.80
N ILE A 35 6.37 7.73 4.73
CA ILE A 35 6.62 7.30 6.12
C ILE A 35 6.96 5.80 6.17
N ALA A 36 6.26 4.95 5.42
CA ALA A 36 6.56 3.52 5.36
C ALA A 36 7.96 3.25 4.76
N LEU A 37 8.36 3.98 3.72
CA LEU A 37 9.71 3.91 3.14
C LEU A 37 10.78 4.33 4.16
N LEU A 38 10.52 5.37 4.96
CA LEU A 38 11.42 5.80 6.03
C LEU A 38 11.52 4.76 7.16
N LEU A 39 10.39 4.14 7.53
CA LEU A 39 10.35 3.06 8.51
C LEU A 39 11.20 1.88 8.07
N PHE A 40 11.06 1.48 6.80
CA PHE A 40 11.79 0.36 6.20
C PHE A 40 13.08 0.78 5.48
N ARG A 41 13.65 1.95 5.80
CA ARG A 41 14.81 2.53 5.11
C ARG A 41 16.02 1.60 5.04
N GLN A 42 16.19 0.75 6.05
CA GLN A 42 17.31 -0.20 6.10
C GLN A 42 17.16 -1.27 5.01
N THR A 43 15.93 -1.74 4.77
CA THR A 43 15.64 -2.70 3.69
C THR A 43 15.83 -2.06 2.33
N TRP A 44 15.34 -0.82 2.16
CA TRP A 44 15.47 -0.08 0.90
C TRP A 44 16.90 0.33 0.54
N GLY A 45 17.85 0.25 1.48
CA GLY A 45 19.28 0.41 1.19
C GLY A 45 19.92 -0.79 0.48
N ASP A 46 19.34 -1.99 0.61
CA ASP A 46 19.76 -3.21 -0.09
C ASP A 46 18.55 -4.15 -0.28
N PRO A 47 17.61 -3.77 -1.16
CA PRO A 47 16.27 -4.38 -1.23
C PRO A 47 16.27 -5.80 -1.80
N SER A 48 17.39 -6.26 -2.38
CA SER A 48 17.53 -7.61 -2.92
C SER A 48 18.04 -8.62 -1.89
N HIS A 49 18.67 -8.18 -0.80
CA HIS A 49 19.25 -9.06 0.23
C HIS A 49 18.69 -8.83 1.62
N ARG A 50 17.89 -7.77 1.82
CA ARG A 50 17.21 -7.48 3.08
C ARG A 50 15.72 -7.70 2.92
N ILE A 51 15.08 -8.16 3.98
CA ILE A 51 13.65 -8.44 4.00
C ILE A 51 12.99 -7.64 5.12
N ILE A 52 11.77 -7.15 4.88
CA ILE A 52 10.95 -6.57 5.94
C ILE A 52 10.34 -7.72 6.75
N GLY A 53 10.67 -7.79 8.04
CA GLY A 53 10.24 -8.88 8.93
C GLY A 53 11.34 -9.91 9.18
N GLY A 54 10.95 -11.13 9.58
CA GLY A 54 11.86 -12.23 9.88
C GLY A 54 11.77 -13.39 8.87
N HIS A 55 12.51 -14.47 9.15
CA HIS A 55 12.52 -15.69 8.34
C HIS A 55 11.26 -16.55 8.57
N GLY A 56 11.02 -17.56 7.73
CA GLY A 56 9.83 -18.40 7.78
C GLY A 56 8.69 -17.86 6.91
N ASP A 57 7.81 -17.04 7.49
CA ASP A 57 6.60 -16.55 6.80
C ASP A 57 6.93 -15.64 5.60
N ALA A 58 8.01 -14.86 5.70
CA ALA A 58 8.47 -14.00 4.61
C ALA A 58 8.99 -14.84 3.42
N GLU A 59 9.73 -15.91 3.69
CA GLU A 59 10.28 -16.80 2.67
C GLU A 59 9.17 -17.58 1.97
N ALA A 60 8.20 -18.10 2.75
CA ALA A 60 6.99 -18.70 2.21
C ALA A 60 6.24 -17.70 1.31
N SER A 61 6.10 -16.45 1.77
CA SER A 61 5.48 -15.38 0.98
C SER A 61 6.20 -15.14 -0.34
N MET A 62 7.53 -15.04 -0.33
CA MET A 62 8.33 -14.85 -1.55
C MET A 62 8.17 -16.03 -2.52
N TRP A 63 8.11 -17.25 -2.00
CA TRP A 63 7.85 -18.43 -2.81
C TRP A 63 6.46 -18.35 -3.48
N TYR A 64 5.42 -17.96 -2.74
CA TYR A 64 4.07 -17.77 -3.29
C TYR A 64 4.00 -16.67 -4.36
N LEU A 65 4.69 -15.55 -4.15
CA LEU A 65 4.78 -14.46 -5.13
C LEU A 65 5.39 -14.91 -6.45
N ALA A 66 6.34 -15.86 -6.42
CA ALA A 66 6.94 -16.44 -7.61
C ALA A 66 6.06 -17.55 -8.23
N TRP A 67 5.41 -18.38 -7.40
CA TRP A 67 4.68 -19.58 -7.84
C TRP A 67 3.48 -19.27 -8.73
N ALA A 68 2.54 -18.45 -8.29
CA ALA A 68 1.28 -18.27 -9.01
C ALA A 68 1.46 -17.80 -10.47
N PRO A 69 2.22 -16.74 -10.76
CA PRO A 69 2.45 -16.33 -12.14
C PRO A 69 3.28 -17.36 -12.93
N TRP A 70 4.24 -18.03 -12.30
CA TRP A 70 4.99 -19.11 -12.96
C TRP A 70 4.07 -20.28 -13.34
N ALA A 71 3.19 -20.72 -12.42
CA ALA A 71 2.26 -21.82 -12.64
C ALA A 71 1.33 -21.51 -13.81
N LEU A 72 0.75 -20.31 -13.84
CA LEU A 72 -0.11 -19.87 -14.95
C LEU A 72 0.62 -19.84 -16.29
N LEU A 73 1.88 -19.36 -16.33
CA LEU A 73 2.68 -19.32 -17.55
C LEU A 73 3.08 -20.72 -18.07
N HIS A 74 3.16 -21.72 -17.19
CA HIS A 74 3.54 -23.09 -17.53
C HIS A 74 2.34 -24.06 -17.56
N GLY A 75 1.11 -23.53 -17.54
CA GLY A 75 -0.12 -24.34 -17.58
C GLY A 75 -0.29 -25.27 -16.39
N GLN A 76 0.31 -24.93 -15.24
CA GLN A 76 0.16 -25.65 -13.97
C GLN A 76 -0.97 -25.03 -13.15
N ASP A 77 -1.51 -25.81 -12.20
CA ASP A 77 -2.51 -25.32 -11.25
C ASP A 77 -1.84 -24.34 -10.24
N PRO A 78 -2.27 -23.07 -10.14
CA PRO A 78 -1.70 -22.14 -9.17
C PRO A 78 -2.14 -22.43 -7.73
N LEU A 79 -3.13 -23.30 -7.50
CA LEU A 79 -3.72 -23.63 -6.21
C LEU A 79 -3.21 -24.95 -5.63
N VAL A 80 -2.57 -25.80 -6.43
CA VAL A 80 -1.99 -27.09 -6.00
C VAL A 80 -0.59 -27.25 -6.58
N THR A 81 0.36 -27.72 -5.78
CA THR A 81 1.75 -27.89 -6.24
C THR A 81 2.38 -29.18 -5.72
N HIS A 82 3.26 -29.78 -6.53
CA HIS A 82 4.14 -30.88 -6.12
C HIS A 82 5.57 -30.40 -5.79
N GLN A 83 5.85 -29.09 -5.90
CA GLN A 83 7.16 -28.54 -5.57
C GLN A 83 7.43 -28.46 -4.06
N MET A 84 6.38 -28.62 -3.25
CA MET A 84 6.45 -28.79 -1.81
C MET A 84 5.73 -30.08 -1.42
N GLY A 85 6.26 -30.80 -0.42
CA GLY A 85 5.64 -32.05 0.06
C GLY A 85 5.59 -33.17 -0.97
N GLY A 86 6.52 -33.18 -1.94
CA GLY A 86 6.59 -34.22 -2.96
C GLY A 86 6.84 -35.62 -2.35
N PRO A 87 6.23 -36.70 -2.91
CA PRO A 87 5.42 -36.73 -4.14
C PRO A 87 3.94 -36.36 -3.93
N ALA A 88 3.43 -36.37 -2.70
CA ALA A 88 2.02 -36.14 -2.41
C ALA A 88 1.54 -34.72 -2.82
N GLY A 89 2.43 -33.74 -2.77
CA GLY A 89 2.12 -32.35 -3.06
C GLY A 89 1.35 -31.69 -1.91
N VAL A 90 0.98 -30.42 -2.12
CA VAL A 90 0.24 -29.61 -1.15
C VAL A 90 -0.84 -28.79 -1.83
N ASN A 91 -1.97 -28.63 -1.14
CA ASN A 91 -3.06 -27.75 -1.54
C ASN A 91 -2.84 -26.35 -0.95
N LEU A 92 -2.53 -25.37 -1.80
CA LEU A 92 -2.20 -24.00 -1.39
C LEU A 92 -3.42 -23.21 -0.90
N MET A 93 -4.65 -23.70 -1.13
CA MET A 93 -5.86 -23.10 -0.55
C MET A 93 -5.95 -23.32 0.97
N TRP A 94 -5.21 -24.28 1.50
CA TRP A 94 -5.04 -24.48 2.95
C TRP A 94 -3.95 -23.59 3.55
N HIS A 95 -3.28 -22.79 2.72
CA HIS A 95 -2.28 -21.81 3.13
C HIS A 95 -2.80 -20.39 2.90
N THR A 96 -2.00 -19.40 3.30
CA THR A 96 -2.32 -17.98 3.08
C THR A 96 -2.47 -17.71 1.58
N PRO A 97 -3.66 -17.34 1.10
CA PRO A 97 -3.89 -17.15 -0.32
C PRO A 97 -3.16 -15.88 -0.78
N GLN A 98 -2.12 -16.05 -1.59
CA GLN A 98 -1.33 -14.96 -2.17
C GLN A 98 -1.43 -14.88 -3.70
N THR A 99 -2.36 -15.60 -4.33
CA THR A 99 -2.51 -15.58 -5.79
C THR A 99 -2.78 -14.17 -6.32
N LEU A 100 -3.69 -13.42 -5.68
CA LEU A 100 -3.99 -12.05 -6.11
C LEU A 100 -2.79 -11.12 -5.94
N THR A 101 -2.12 -11.16 -4.80
CA THR A 101 -0.95 -10.31 -4.53
C THR A 101 0.22 -10.68 -5.45
N ALA A 102 0.43 -11.97 -5.72
CA ALA A 102 1.43 -12.47 -6.68
C ALA A 102 1.19 -11.94 -8.10
N LEU A 103 -0.08 -11.86 -8.54
CA LEU A 103 -0.43 -11.29 -9.84
C LEU A 103 -0.26 -9.77 -9.87
N LEU A 104 -0.62 -9.07 -8.79
CA LEU A 104 -0.44 -7.61 -8.69
C LEU A 104 1.04 -7.21 -8.67
N THR A 105 1.89 -7.99 -7.99
CA THR A 105 3.33 -7.72 -7.91
C THR A 105 4.14 -8.41 -9.00
N TRP A 106 3.52 -9.18 -9.90
CA TRP A 106 4.18 -9.94 -10.95
C TRP A 106 5.22 -9.13 -11.75
N PRO A 107 4.93 -7.90 -12.23
CA PRO A 107 5.92 -7.12 -12.96
C PRO A 107 7.20 -6.88 -12.15
N VAL A 108 7.07 -6.68 -10.83
CA VAL A 108 8.21 -6.50 -9.93
C VAL A 108 8.92 -7.83 -9.71
N THR A 109 8.17 -8.91 -9.46
CA THR A 109 8.74 -10.25 -9.30
C THR A 109 9.54 -10.68 -10.53
N ALA A 110 9.04 -10.41 -11.74
CA ALA A 110 9.68 -10.78 -12.99
C ALA A 110 10.93 -9.93 -13.32
N THR A 111 10.97 -8.68 -12.88
CA THR A 111 12.08 -7.75 -13.22
C THR A 111 13.13 -7.59 -12.13
N ALA A 112 12.74 -7.69 -10.86
CA ALA A 112 13.59 -7.45 -9.69
C ALA A 112 13.63 -8.65 -8.71
N GLY A 113 12.86 -9.71 -8.97
CA GLY A 113 12.81 -10.90 -8.15
C GLY A 113 11.78 -10.86 -7.00
N PRO A 114 11.49 -12.02 -6.39
CA PRO A 114 10.45 -12.14 -5.36
C PRO A 114 10.79 -11.41 -4.05
N VAL A 115 12.08 -11.24 -3.73
CA VAL A 115 12.52 -10.51 -2.53
C VAL A 115 12.12 -9.04 -2.60
N VAL A 116 12.41 -8.39 -3.73
CA VAL A 116 12.03 -6.98 -3.95
C VAL A 116 10.51 -6.83 -4.02
N ALA A 117 9.82 -7.75 -4.69
CA ALA A 117 8.35 -7.75 -4.76
C ALA A 117 7.69 -7.86 -3.38
N TYR A 118 8.22 -8.74 -2.52
CA TYR A 118 7.79 -8.86 -1.12
C TYR A 118 8.02 -7.56 -0.34
N ASN A 119 9.19 -6.94 -0.47
CA ASN A 119 9.50 -5.67 0.21
C ASN A 119 8.61 -4.51 -0.25
N VAL A 120 8.29 -4.44 -1.55
CA VAL A 120 7.29 -3.52 -2.10
C VAL A 120 5.94 -3.74 -1.43
N MET A 121 5.46 -4.99 -1.40
CA MET A 121 4.17 -5.34 -0.80
C MET A 121 4.12 -4.97 0.69
N MET A 122 5.16 -5.31 1.46
CA MET A 122 5.27 -4.99 2.88
C MET A 122 5.38 -3.50 3.17
N THR A 123 5.97 -2.72 2.27
CA THR A 123 6.01 -1.25 2.40
C THR A 123 4.65 -0.62 2.08
N LEU A 124 3.96 -1.12 1.05
CA LEU A 124 2.67 -0.60 0.63
C LEU A 124 1.54 -0.99 1.57
N ALA A 125 1.61 -2.15 2.22
CA ALA A 125 0.58 -2.64 3.13
C ALA A 125 0.15 -1.61 4.20
N PRO A 126 1.04 -1.08 5.07
CA PRO A 126 0.65 -0.08 6.07
C PRO A 126 0.21 1.24 5.42
N ALA A 127 0.82 1.64 4.30
CA ALA A 127 0.48 2.90 3.62
C ALA A 127 -0.94 2.88 3.03
N VAL A 128 -1.32 1.78 2.37
CA VAL A 128 -2.65 1.58 1.80
C VAL A 128 -3.68 1.40 2.92
N SER A 129 -3.36 0.67 3.99
CA SER A 129 -4.22 0.55 5.18
C SER A 129 -4.49 1.91 5.83
N ALA A 130 -3.45 2.71 6.06
CA ALA A 130 -3.58 4.07 6.59
C ALA A 130 -4.43 4.96 5.68
N TRP A 131 -4.23 4.83 4.37
CA TRP A 131 -5.01 5.57 3.38
C TRP A 131 -6.49 5.18 3.38
N CYS A 132 -6.81 3.88 3.40
CA CYS A 132 -8.19 3.40 3.51
C CYS A 132 -8.87 3.88 4.80
N ALA A 133 -8.18 3.86 5.94
CA ALA A 133 -8.71 4.43 7.17
C ALA A 133 -8.94 5.94 7.05
N TYR A 134 -8.00 6.68 6.47
CA TYR A 134 -8.21 8.09 6.11
C TYR A 134 -9.46 8.29 5.24
N LEU A 135 -9.69 7.41 4.23
CA LEU A 135 -10.85 7.44 3.36
C LEU A 135 -12.18 7.25 4.08
N VAL A 136 -12.19 6.46 5.15
CA VAL A 136 -13.37 6.22 5.99
C VAL A 136 -13.56 7.38 6.97
N ILE A 137 -12.51 7.77 7.70
CA ILE A 137 -12.60 8.80 8.74
C ILE A 137 -13.01 10.16 8.15
N ARG A 138 -12.50 10.51 6.96
CA ARG A 138 -12.89 11.76 6.26
C ARG A 138 -14.38 11.84 5.91
N ARG A 139 -15.12 10.72 5.95
CA ARG A 139 -16.58 10.70 5.73
C ARG A 139 -17.37 11.04 6.99
N HIS A 140 -16.77 10.86 8.16
CA HIS A 140 -17.44 10.99 9.46
C HIS A 140 -16.91 12.16 10.31
N VAL A 141 -15.69 12.63 10.05
CA VAL A 141 -15.03 13.70 10.80
C VAL A 141 -14.76 14.90 9.89
N PRO A 142 -15.19 16.12 10.25
CA PRO A 142 -14.87 17.31 9.48
C PRO A 142 -13.38 17.66 9.59
N GLY A 143 -12.77 17.98 8.44
CA GLY A 143 -11.38 18.43 8.35
C GLY A 143 -10.39 17.33 7.90
N HIS A 144 -9.35 17.75 7.16
CA HIS A 144 -8.35 16.83 6.62
C HIS A 144 -7.38 16.30 7.68
N LEU A 145 -6.92 17.16 8.59
CA LEU A 145 -5.90 16.81 9.57
C LEU A 145 -6.34 15.69 10.53
N PRO A 146 -7.54 15.72 11.15
CA PRO A 146 -7.99 14.63 12.00
C PRO A 146 -8.08 13.29 11.27
N ALA A 147 -8.54 13.29 10.02
CA ALA A 147 -8.59 12.09 9.19
C ALA A 147 -7.19 11.56 8.86
N VAL A 148 -6.22 12.45 8.57
CA VAL A 148 -4.83 12.05 8.29
C VAL A 148 -4.18 11.43 9.53
N LEU A 149 -4.40 12.03 10.71
CA LEU A 149 -3.88 11.48 11.96
C LEU A 149 -4.52 10.14 12.30
N GLY A 150 -5.83 10.00 12.13
CA GLY A 150 -6.51 8.73 12.38
C GLY A 150 -6.08 7.62 11.42
N GLY A 151 -5.84 7.95 10.14
CA GLY A 151 -5.25 7.01 9.19
C GLY A 151 -3.82 6.59 9.58
N LEU A 152 -3.00 7.54 10.03
CA LEU A 152 -1.64 7.27 10.52
C LEU A 152 -1.67 6.32 11.73
N LEU A 153 -2.52 6.62 12.71
CA LEU A 153 -2.68 5.80 13.91
C LEU A 153 -3.17 4.40 13.60
N TYR A 154 -4.04 4.23 12.60
CA TYR A 154 -4.55 2.92 12.21
C TYR A 154 -3.52 2.09 11.42
N GLY A 155 -2.91 2.67 10.39
CA GLY A 155 -2.08 1.89 9.45
C GLY A 155 -0.62 1.75 9.87
N LEU A 156 -0.13 2.57 10.79
CA LEU A 156 1.26 2.56 11.27
C LEU A 156 1.36 2.36 12.78
N SER A 157 0.29 1.90 13.44
CA SER A 157 0.40 1.41 14.82
C SER A 157 1.29 0.16 14.90
N PRO A 158 1.99 -0.07 16.01
CA PRO A 158 2.88 -1.23 16.20
C PRO A 158 2.16 -2.55 16.52
N TYR A 159 0.83 -2.62 16.34
CA TYR A 159 -0.03 -3.78 16.59
C TYR A 159 -0.76 -4.14 15.30
#